data_AF-A0A920HHX7-F1
#
_entry.id   AF-A0A920HHX7-F1
#
_cell.length_a   1.000
_cell.length_b   1.000
_cell.length_c   1.000
_cell.angle_alpha   90.00
_cell.angle_beta   90.00
_cell.angle_gamma   90.00
#
_symmetry.space_group_name_H-M   'P 1'
#
loop_
_entity.id
_entity.type
_entity.pdbx_description
1 polymer ?
#
loop_
_entity_poly.entity_id
_entity_poly.type
_entity_poly.pdbx_seq_one_letter_code
_entity_poly.pdbx_strand_id
1 'polypeptide(L)'
;METELFGPVVTIYEYDDNKWDETLKIVDETSEYALTGAVFCEDRYILSDAVNKLKNCAGNFYINDKCTGAVVGQQPFGGARGSGTNDKAGSYLNL
;
A
#
# COMPACT_ATOMS: atom_id res chain seq x y z
N MET A 1 -14.90 -2.86 0.11
CA MET A 1 -13.93 -2.93 -1.01
C MET A 1 -12.81 -3.90 -0.62
N GLU A 2 -13.17 -5.14 -0.29
CA GLU A 2 -12.32 -5.99 0.57
C GLU A 2 -11.83 -7.25 -0.15
N THR A 3 -12.62 -7.75 -1.10
CA THR A 3 -12.35 -9.00 -1.82
C THR A 3 -11.40 -8.78 -2.99
N GLU A 4 -10.41 -9.66 -3.12
CA GLU A 4 -9.52 -9.72 -4.27
C GLU A 4 -10.23 -10.37 -5.47
N LEU A 5 -10.40 -9.62 -6.56
CA LEU A 5 -11.19 -10.05 -7.73
C LEU A 5 -10.36 -10.61 -8.90
N PHE A 6 -9.04 -10.37 -8.93
CA PHE A 6 -8.12 -10.84 -9.99
C PHE A 6 -8.57 -10.57 -11.44
N GLY A 7 -9.21 -9.43 -11.68
CA GLY A 7 -9.67 -9.00 -13.00
C GLY A 7 -9.47 -7.51 -13.22
N PRO A 8 -9.75 -7.00 -14.44
CA PRO A 8 -9.62 -5.58 -14.77
C PRO A 8 -10.78 -4.76 -14.18
N VAL A 9 -10.92 -4.79 -12.85
CA VAL A 9 -11.98 -4.10 -12.10
C VAL A 9 -11.33 -3.10 -11.16
N VAL A 10 -11.76 -1.84 -11.23
CA VAL A 10 -11.30 -0.75 -10.36
C VAL A 10 -12.51 -0.16 -9.66
N THR A 11 -12.41 -0.01 -8.33
CA THR A 11 -13.42 0.67 -7.51
C THR A 11 -12.86 2.00 -7.04
N ILE A 12 -13.66 3.06 -7.11
CA ILE A 12 -13.30 4.40 -6.67
C ILE A 12 -14.16 4.76 -5.46
N TYR A 13 -13.52 5.35 -4.45
CA TYR A 13 -14.18 5.91 -3.28
C TYR A 13 -13.78 7.37 -3.14
N GLU A 14 -14.76 8.27 -3.22
CA GLU A 14 -14.58 9.71 -3.00
C GLU A 14 -14.78 10.04 -1.52
N TYR A 15 -13.96 10.93 -0.99
CA TYR A 15 -14.03 11.41 0.39
C TYR A 15 -13.88 12.93 0.43
N ASP A 16 -14.44 13.57 1.46
CA ASP A 16 -14.28 15.01 1.67
C ASP A 16 -12.87 15.35 2.15
N ASP A 17 -12.23 16.40 1.63
CA ASP A 17 -10.85 16.79 1.98
C ASP A 17 -10.60 16.90 3.51
N ASN A 18 -11.60 17.36 4.26
CA ASN A 18 -11.53 17.50 5.72
C ASN A 18 -11.61 16.16 6.48
N LYS A 19 -11.83 15.04 5.79
CA LYS A 19 -11.86 13.67 6.34
C LYS A 19 -10.59 12.89 6.01
N TRP A 20 -9.49 13.57 5.69
CA TRP A 20 -8.20 12.93 5.41
C TRP A 20 -7.81 11.86 6.43
N ASP A 21 -7.81 12.21 7.72
CA ASP A 21 -7.41 11.30 8.79
C ASP A 21 -8.31 10.08 8.95
N GLU A 22 -9.62 10.27 8.77
CA GLU A 22 -10.60 9.19 8.78
C GLU A 22 -10.39 8.26 7.58
N THR A 23 -10.13 8.85 6.42
CA THR A 23 -9.91 8.11 5.17
C THR A 23 -8.65 7.25 5.24
N LEU A 24 -7.57 7.76 5.83
CA LEU A 24 -6.36 6.95 6.04
C LEU A 24 -6.62 5.73 6.94
N LYS A 25 -7.51 5.84 7.94
CA LYS A 25 -7.94 4.68 8.74
C LYS A 25 -8.74 3.69 7.92
N ILE A 26 -9.67 4.18 7.10
CA ILE A 26 -10.44 3.33 6.17
C ILE A 26 -9.46 2.53 5.28
N VAL A 27 -8.43 3.17 4.72
CA VAL A 27 -7.42 2.50 3.90
C VAL A 27 -6.66 1.42 4.69
N ASP A 28 -6.30 1.69 5.95
CA ASP A 28 -5.56 0.73 6.78
C ASP A 28 -6.41 -0.46 7.26
N GLU A 29 -7.70 -0.24 7.53
CA GLU A 29 -8.56 -1.21 8.23
C GLU A 29 -9.52 -1.98 7.32
N THR A 30 -9.85 -1.47 6.12
CA THR A 30 -10.88 -2.08 5.26
C THR A 30 -10.50 -3.48 4.75
N SER A 31 -9.22 -3.73 4.50
CA SER A 31 -8.75 -5.00 3.91
C SER A 31 -7.91 -5.80 4.88
N GLU A 32 -8.10 -7.13 4.87
CA GLU A 32 -7.20 -8.05 5.56
C GLU A 32 -5.81 -8.14 4.89
N TYR A 33 -5.70 -7.70 3.65
CA TYR A 33 -4.47 -7.75 2.85
C TYR A 33 -3.63 -6.48 3.02
N ALA A 34 -2.30 -6.63 2.95
CA ALA A 34 -1.34 -5.54 3.02
C ALA A 34 -0.14 -5.77 2.09
N LEU A 35 -0.39 -6.01 0.80
CA LEU A 35 0.65 -6.32 -0.17
C LEU A 35 1.32 -5.07 -0.73
N THR A 36 0.58 -4.28 -1.51
CA THR A 36 1.07 -3.06 -2.15
C THR A 36 0.13 -1.88 -1.94
N GLY A 37 0.67 -0.68 -1.83
CA GLY A 37 -0.11 0.55 -1.72
C GLY A 37 0.66 1.74 -2.28
N ALA A 38 -0.04 2.78 -2.69
CA ALA A 38 0.58 4.00 -3.20
C ALA A 38 -0.12 5.25 -2.66
N VAL A 39 0.66 6.30 -2.42
CA VAL A 39 0.16 7.64 -2.14
C VAL A 39 0.69 8.61 -3.19
N PHE A 40 -0.20 9.43 -3.73
CA PHE A 40 0.13 10.53 -4.62
C PHE A 40 -0.05 11.84 -3.88
N CYS A 41 1.05 12.55 -3.63
CA CYS A 41 1.07 13.81 -2.90
C CYS A 41 2.38 14.56 -3.16
N GLU A 42 2.30 15.88 -3.35
CA GLU A 42 3.47 16.75 -3.48
C GLU A 42 3.84 17.47 -2.16
N ASP A 43 2.89 17.56 -1.22
CA ASP A 43 3.13 18.13 0.10
C ASP A 43 3.88 17.14 1.00
N ARG A 44 5.07 17.53 1.44
CA ARG A 44 5.95 16.67 2.24
C ARG A 44 5.42 16.36 3.63
N TYR A 45 4.67 17.27 4.25
CA TYR A 45 4.14 17.07 5.59
C TYR A 45 2.96 16.11 5.57
N ILE A 46 2.05 16.28 4.60
CA ILE A 46 0.92 15.36 4.38
C ILE A 46 1.45 13.97 4.01
N LEU A 47 2.44 13.90 3.11
CA LEU A 47 3.05 12.63 2.73
C LEU A 47 3.72 11.91 3.91
N SER A 48 4.46 12.64 4.75
CA SER A 48 5.09 12.06 5.94
C SER A 48 4.06 11.50 6.92
N ASP A 49 2.96 12.21 7.13
CA ASP A 49 1.83 11.73 7.95
C ASP A 49 1.21 10.45 7.37
N ALA A 50 0.93 10.44 6.06
CA ALA A 50 0.39 9.28 5.36
C ALA A 50 1.30 8.04 5.47
N VAL A 51 2.61 8.21 5.22
CA VAL A 51 3.60 7.13 5.31
C VAL A 51 3.63 6.55 6.72
N ASN A 52 3.58 7.40 7.76
CA ASN A 52 3.59 6.94 9.14
C ASN A 52 2.33 6.16 9.51
N LYS A 53 1.16 6.64 9.09
CA LYS A 53 -0.14 6.00 9.36
C LYS A 53 -0.31 4.69 8.58
N LEU A 54 0.14 4.65 7.32
CA LEU A 54 -0.03 3.51 6.42
C LEU A 54 1.16 2.53 6.40
N LYS A 55 2.16 2.70 7.27
CA LYS A 55 3.40 1.88 7.27
C LYS A 55 3.18 0.36 7.30
N ASN A 56 2.05 -0.09 7.84
CA ASN A 56 1.70 -1.52 7.97
C ASN A 56 0.57 -1.95 7.01
N CYS A 57 0.02 -1.01 6.23
CA CYS A 57 -1.03 -1.26 5.24
C CYS A 57 -0.44 -1.80 3.92
N ALA A 58 0.86 -1.64 3.67
CA ALA A 58 1.52 -2.23 2.51
C ALA A 58 2.95 -2.65 2.83
N GLY A 59 3.31 -3.87 2.46
CA GLY A 59 4.70 -4.31 2.49
C GLY A 59 5.55 -3.63 1.41
N ASN A 60 4.96 -3.29 0.27
CA ASN A 60 5.58 -2.48 -0.78
C ASN A 60 4.77 -1.18 -0.95
N PHE A 61 5.31 -0.08 -0.40
CA PHE A 61 4.66 1.23 -0.41
C PHE A 61 5.33 2.16 -1.42
N TYR A 62 4.53 2.79 -2.27
CA TYR A 62 4.99 3.63 -3.37
C TYR A 62 4.57 5.08 -3.16
N ILE A 63 5.46 6.02 -3.52
CA ILE A 63 5.21 7.45 -3.43
C ILE A 63 5.27 8.01 -4.85
N ASN A 64 4.19 8.61 -5.32
CA ASN A 64 4.08 9.21 -6.66
C ASN A 64 4.46 8.23 -7.79
N ASP A 65 4.18 6.95 -7.59
CA ASP A 65 4.34 5.89 -8.59
C ASP A 65 3.20 4.87 -8.44
N LYS A 66 2.94 4.11 -9.49
CA LYS A 66 1.94 3.04 -9.47
C LYS A 66 2.37 1.93 -8.51
N CYS A 67 1.41 1.27 -7.87
CA CYS A 67 1.66 0.22 -6.86
C CYS A 67 2.10 -1.15 -7.42
N THR A 68 2.65 -1.21 -8.63
CA THR A 68 2.97 -2.46 -9.34
C THR A 68 4.36 -2.43 -9.96
N GLY A 69 4.88 -3.61 -10.33
CA GLY A 69 6.12 -3.73 -11.11
C GLY A 69 7.38 -3.57 -10.26
N ALA A 70 7.41 -4.20 -9.09
CA ALA A 70 8.64 -4.34 -8.31
C ALA A 70 9.74 -5.02 -9.13
N VAL A 71 10.95 -4.49 -9.05
CA VAL A 71 12.13 -4.99 -9.75
C VAL A 71 13.04 -5.72 -8.76
N VAL A 72 13.47 -6.93 -9.12
CA VAL A 72 14.38 -7.76 -8.32
C VAL A 72 15.65 -6.98 -7.98
N GLY A 73 16.06 -7.02 -6.70
CA GLY A 73 17.23 -6.29 -6.21
C GLY A 73 17.03 -4.79 -6.00
N GLN A 74 15.88 -4.21 -6.38
CA GLN A 74 15.56 -2.81 -6.11
C GLN A 74 14.42 -2.65 -5.11
N GLN A 75 13.30 -3.34 -5.33
CA GLN A 75 12.16 -3.35 -4.41
C GLN A 75 11.82 -4.80 -4.05
N PRO A 76 12.48 -5.40 -3.04
CA PRO A 76 12.10 -6.71 -2.56
C PRO A 76 10.61 -6.79 -2.26
N PHE A 77 9.97 -7.83 -2.79
CA PHE A 77 8.52 -7.88 -2.88
C PHE A 77 7.93 -8.77 -1.80
N GLY A 78 6.88 -8.30 -1.14
CA GLY A 78 6.14 -9.07 -0.16
C GLY A 78 5.33 -8.20 0.78
N GLY A 79 4.29 -8.77 1.37
CA GLY A 79 3.44 -8.12 2.36
C GLY A 79 3.09 -9.08 3.49
N ALA A 80 2.61 -8.52 4.60
CA ALA A 80 2.16 -9.26 5.77
C ALA A 80 0.62 -9.34 5.81
N ARG A 81 0.04 -9.57 7.00
CA ARG A 81 -1.41 -9.79 7.20
C ARG A 81 -1.91 -10.95 6.33
N GLY A 82 -3.05 -10.82 5.68
CA GLY A 82 -3.56 -11.82 4.72
C GLY A 82 -2.67 -12.00 3.48
N SER A 83 -1.66 -11.14 3.26
CA SER A 83 -0.80 -11.20 2.07
C SER A 83 0.42 -12.14 2.21
N GLY A 84 0.62 -12.77 3.37
CA GLY A 84 1.62 -13.81 3.57
C GLY A 84 2.63 -13.51 4.68
N THR A 85 3.76 -14.20 4.63
CA THR A 85 4.84 -14.17 5.64
C THR A 85 5.84 -13.04 5.48
N ASN A 86 5.77 -12.30 4.37
CA ASN A 86 6.63 -11.16 4.06
C ASN A 86 8.15 -11.48 4.03
N ASP A 87 8.55 -12.63 3.48
CA ASP A 87 9.97 -13.03 3.39
C ASP A 87 10.79 -12.25 2.35
N LYS A 88 10.20 -11.20 1.77
CA LYS A 88 10.82 -10.24 0.83
C LYS A 88 11.62 -10.93 -0.29
N ALA A 89 10.91 -11.67 -1.15
CA ALA A 89 11.48 -12.31 -2.32
C ALA A 89 12.20 -11.29 -3.23
N GLY A 90 13.35 -11.68 -3.77
CA GLY A 90 14.21 -10.77 -4.54
C GLY A 90 15.08 -9.85 -3.69
N SER A 91 15.12 -10.05 -2.37
CA SER A 91 16.16 -9.54 -1.47
C SER A 91 17.30 -10.57 -1.32
N TYR A 92 18.44 -10.14 -0.78
CA TYR A 92 19.55 -11.04 -0.46
C TYR A 92 19.20 -12.14 0.55
N LEU A 93 18.14 -11.97 1.35
CA LEU A 93 17.67 -12.96 2.32
C LEU A 93 16.88 -14.10 1.66
N ASN A 94 16.38 -13.88 0.44
CA ASN A 94 15.48 -14.77 -0.27
C ASN A 94 15.71 -14.62 -1.80
N LEU A 95 16.95 -14.98 -2.20
CA LEU A 95 17.50 -14.95 -3.55
C LEU A 95 18.03 -16.33 -3.93
#